data_AF-A0A8T4TDI2-F1
#
_entry.id   AF-A0A8T4TDI2-F1
#
_cell.length_a   1.000
_cell.length_b   1.000
_cell.length_c   1.000
_cell.angle_alpha   90.00
_cell.angle_beta   90.00
_cell.angle_gamma   90.00
#
_symmetry.space_group_name_H-M   'P 1'
#
loop_
_entity.id
_entity.type
_entity.pdbx_description
1 polymer ?
#
loop_
_entity_poly.entity_id
_entity_poly.type
_entity_poly.pdbx_seq_one_letter_code
_entity_poly.pdbx_strand_id
1 'polypeptide(L)'
;MNKKGALELSMNTIIIIVIGVVLLSLGLMFVRGIFGNVEDLANNAFEDAENAINQIATHDQKLTVPSQLSVKQGDSTVSHIWVVNEDPVQQIFTISVSASNENDAGPKIRISIPSNQATLDTGEEVGFAVGVEVANNLDKGLYGYQININGGAYASNSFFVKVE
;
A
#
# COMPACT_ATOMS: atom_id res chain seq x y z
N MET A 1 45.68 -40.04 46.06
CA MET A 1 45.42 -38.63 45.68
C MET A 1 44.59 -38.50 44.39
N ASN A 2 43.49 -39.26 44.23
CA ASN A 2 42.67 -39.26 42.99
C ASN A 2 41.34 -38.48 43.07
N LYS A 3 41.06 -37.77 44.18
CA LYS A 3 39.77 -37.06 44.33
C LYS A 3 39.74 -35.66 43.70
N LYS A 4 40.90 -35.06 43.35
CA LYS A 4 40.96 -33.69 42.82
C LYS A 4 40.61 -33.59 41.33
N GLY A 5 41.13 -34.48 40.48
CA GLY A 5 40.85 -34.45 39.02
C GLY A 5 39.41 -34.80 38.64
N ALA A 6 38.77 -35.70 39.40
CA ALA A 6 37.35 -36.03 39.19
C ALA A 6 36.40 -34.88 39.59
N LEU A 7 36.82 -34.03 40.54
CA LEU A 7 36.06 -32.85 40.97
C LEU A 7 36.13 -31.70 39.96
N GLU A 8 37.26 -31.52 39.28
CA GLU A 8 37.39 -30.48 38.23
C GLU A 8 36.57 -30.83 36.98
N LEU A 9 36.51 -32.11 36.62
CA LEU A 9 35.72 -32.57 35.46
C LEU A 9 34.20 -32.42 35.71
N SER A 10 33.72 -32.71 36.92
CA SER A 10 32.30 -32.53 37.27
C SER A 10 31.92 -31.07 37.36
N MET A 11 32.83 -30.20 37.82
CA MET A 11 32.58 -28.77 37.92
C MET A 11 32.45 -28.09 36.56
N ASN A 12 33.34 -28.39 35.61
CA ASN A 12 33.25 -27.84 34.25
C ASN A 12 31.97 -28.32 33.54
N THR A 13 31.58 -29.58 33.73
CA THR A 13 30.34 -30.14 33.16
C THR A 13 29.11 -29.41 33.70
N ILE A 14 29.04 -29.15 35.01
CA ILE A 14 27.94 -28.39 35.61
C ILE A 14 27.89 -26.97 35.05
N ILE A 15 29.03 -26.30 34.89
CA ILE A 15 29.09 -24.94 34.33
C ILE A 15 28.52 -24.91 32.91
N ILE A 16 28.89 -25.86 32.05
CA ILE A 16 28.37 -25.95 30.68
C ILE A 16 26.86 -26.16 30.67
N ILE A 17 26.34 -27.03 31.55
CA ILE A 17 24.89 -27.26 31.68
C ILE A 17 24.18 -25.98 32.09
N VAL A 18 24.70 -25.25 33.09
CA VAL A 18 24.11 -24.00 33.58
C VAL A 18 24.10 -22.93 32.48
N ILE A 19 25.20 -22.77 31.74
CA ILE A 19 25.27 -21.84 30.60
C ILE A 19 24.27 -22.24 29.52
N GLY A 20 24.13 -23.53 29.22
CA GLY A 20 23.15 -24.04 28.27
C GLY A 20 21.72 -23.70 28.66
N VAL A 21 21.35 -23.86 29.93
CA VAL A 21 20.00 -23.52 30.44
C VAL A 21 19.74 -22.01 30.38
N VAL A 22 20.73 -21.18 30.70
CA VAL A 22 20.61 -19.72 30.62
C VAL A 22 20.45 -19.25 29.17
N LEU A 23 21.27 -19.76 28.25
CA LEU A 23 21.17 -19.42 26.83
C LEU A 23 19.83 -19.87 26.22
N LEU A 24 19.34 -21.05 26.61
CA LEU A 24 18.04 -21.54 26.16
C LEU A 24 16.90 -20.63 26.64
N SER A 25 16.96 -20.19 27.90
CA SER A 25 15.95 -19.30 28.48
C SER A 25 15.93 -17.93 27.81
N LEU A 26 17.10 -17.35 27.56
CA LEU A 26 17.23 -16.06 26.86
C LEU A 26 16.81 -16.18 25.39
N GLY A 27 17.16 -17.29 24.72
CA GLY A 27 16.75 -17.56 23.34
C GLY A 27 15.24 -17.66 23.19
N LEU A 28 14.55 -18.36 24.11
CA LEU A 28 13.10 -18.47 24.12
C LEU A 28 12.41 -17.11 24.36
N MET A 29 12.95 -16.27 25.25
CA MET A 29 12.43 -14.93 25.49
C MET A 29 12.59 -14.04 24.26
N PHE A 30 13.75 -14.10 23.60
CA PHE A 30 14.02 -13.34 22.37
C PHE A 30 13.10 -13.74 21.22
N VAL A 31 12.91 -15.05 20.99
CA VAL A 31 12.02 -15.56 19.93
C VAL A 31 10.57 -15.13 20.18
N ARG A 32 10.10 -15.20 21.43
CA ARG A 32 8.76 -14.71 21.80
C ARG A 32 8.62 -13.20 21.59
N GLY A 33 9.65 -12.41 21.88
CA GLY A 33 9.67 -10.98 21.62
C GLY A 33 9.60 -10.63 20.14
N ILE A 34 10.34 -11.35 19.29
CA ILE A 34 10.26 -11.17 17.83
C ILE A 34 8.85 -11.46 17.33
N PHE A 35 8.25 -12.60 17.71
CA PHE A 35 6.93 -12.97 17.21
C PHE A 35 5.83 -12.00 17.67
N GLY A 36 5.87 -11.53 18.93
CA GLY A 36 4.94 -10.49 19.39
C GLY A 36 5.07 -9.19 18.60
N ASN A 37 6.30 -8.70 18.42
CA ASN A 37 6.52 -7.45 17.68
C ASN A 37 6.18 -7.56 16.18
N VAL A 38 6.33 -8.75 15.58
CA VAL A 38 5.95 -9.00 14.18
C VAL A 38 4.44 -9.06 14.03
N GLU A 39 3.73 -9.67 14.97
CA GLU A 39 2.26 -9.70 15.00
C GLU A 39 1.70 -8.28 15.18
N ASP A 40 2.26 -7.49 16.10
CA ASP A 40 1.90 -6.09 16.29
C ASP A 40 2.22 -5.24 15.05
N LEU A 41 3.37 -5.42 14.42
CA LEU A 41 3.73 -4.69 13.20
C LEU A 41 2.83 -5.07 12.03
N ALA A 42 2.47 -6.34 11.89
CA ALA A 42 1.55 -6.81 10.87
C ALA A 42 0.15 -6.24 11.12
N ASN A 43 -0.36 -6.34 12.35
CA ASN A 43 -1.68 -5.81 12.72
C ASN A 43 -1.76 -4.30 12.50
N ASN A 44 -0.74 -3.53 12.92
CA ASN A 44 -0.68 -2.09 12.67
C ASN A 44 -0.59 -1.76 11.16
N ALA A 45 0.17 -2.53 10.38
CA ALA A 45 0.26 -2.32 8.93
C ALA A 45 -1.07 -2.65 8.21
N PHE A 46 -1.81 -3.65 8.68
CA PHE A 46 -3.14 -3.96 8.17
C PHE A 46 -4.17 -2.92 8.61
N GLU A 47 -4.12 -2.43 9.85
CA GLU A 47 -5.00 -1.37 10.35
C GLU A 47 -4.71 -0.03 9.67
N ASP A 48 -3.45 0.31 9.38
CA ASP A 48 -3.06 1.48 8.58
C ASP A 48 -3.53 1.35 7.12
N ALA A 49 -3.43 0.14 6.53
CA ALA A 49 -3.96 -0.12 5.20
C ALA A 49 -5.49 -0.03 5.16
N GLU A 50 -6.18 -0.56 6.18
CA GLU A 50 -7.63 -0.53 6.30
C GLU A 50 -8.14 0.89 6.60
N ASN A 51 -7.42 1.67 7.41
CA ASN A 51 -7.72 3.09 7.64
C ASN A 51 -7.44 3.95 6.40
N ALA A 52 -6.40 3.63 5.62
CA ALA A 52 -6.16 4.28 4.33
C ALA A 52 -7.25 3.91 3.31
N ILE A 53 -7.71 2.66 3.29
CA ILE A 53 -8.84 2.21 2.47
C ILE A 53 -10.15 2.89 2.92
N ASN A 54 -10.41 2.97 4.23
CA ASN A 54 -11.63 3.58 4.79
C ASN A 54 -11.65 5.12 4.67
N GLN A 55 -10.50 5.80 4.68
CA GLN A 55 -10.41 7.23 4.38
C GLN A 55 -10.58 7.53 2.88
N ILE A 56 -10.28 6.57 2.01
CA ILE A 56 -10.50 6.70 0.56
C ILE A 56 -11.91 6.26 0.17
N ALA A 57 -12.53 5.35 0.91
CA ALA A 57 -13.77 4.70 0.51
C ALA A 57 -14.99 5.19 1.31
N THR A 58 -15.36 6.44 1.07
CA THR A 58 -16.78 6.80 1.20
C THR A 58 -17.50 6.19 -0.01
N HIS A 59 -17.90 4.91 0.07
CA HIS A 59 -18.67 4.18 -0.95
C HIS A 59 -20.09 4.74 -1.18
N ASP A 60 -20.32 6.00 -0.79
CA ASP A 60 -21.62 6.70 -0.88
C ASP A 60 -21.66 7.68 -2.06
N GLN A 61 -20.61 7.67 -2.89
CA GLN A 61 -20.52 8.50 -4.09
C GLN A 61 -20.29 7.62 -5.31
N LYS A 62 -21.02 7.91 -6.39
CA LYS A 62 -20.92 7.31 -7.73
C LYS A 62 -19.48 7.11 -8.26
N LEU A 63 -18.51 7.85 -7.73
CA LEU A 63 -17.11 7.83 -8.11
C LEU A 63 -16.21 7.97 -6.88
N THR A 64 -15.31 7.01 -6.68
CA THR A 64 -14.27 7.06 -5.64
C THR A 64 -12.90 7.27 -6.27
N VAL A 65 -12.26 8.38 -5.90
CA VAL A 65 -10.94 8.80 -6.40
C VAL A 65 -10.05 9.18 -5.22
N PRO A 66 -8.79 8.69 -5.15
CA PRO A 66 -7.86 9.13 -4.13
C PRO A 66 -7.58 10.63 -4.27
N SER A 67 -7.58 11.39 -3.19
CA SER A 67 -7.27 12.83 -3.22
C SER A 67 -5.80 13.11 -3.55
N GLN A 68 -4.90 12.22 -3.12
CA GLN A 68 -3.46 12.35 -3.32
C GLN A 68 -2.78 10.99 -3.52
N LEU A 69 -1.76 10.96 -4.37
CA LEU A 69 -0.92 9.81 -4.66
C LEU A 69 0.56 10.21 -4.50
N SER A 70 1.26 9.64 -3.52
CA SER A 70 2.68 9.93 -3.30
C SER A 70 3.57 8.99 -4.11
N VAL A 71 4.48 9.54 -4.91
CA VAL A 71 5.41 8.79 -5.77
C VAL A 71 6.80 9.37 -5.65
N LYS A 72 7.81 8.51 -5.53
CA LYS A 72 9.21 8.96 -5.54
C LYS A 72 9.66 9.26 -6.96
N GLN A 73 10.59 10.19 -7.10
CA GLN A 73 11.26 10.43 -8.39
C GLN A 73 11.85 9.12 -8.95
N GLY A 74 11.53 8.80 -10.21
CA GLY A 74 11.99 7.59 -10.88
C GLY A 74 11.19 6.33 -10.59
N ASP A 75 10.18 6.42 -9.74
CA ASP A 75 9.34 5.30 -9.34
C ASP A 75 7.98 5.33 -10.04
N SER A 76 7.27 4.22 -9.93
CA SER A 76 5.90 4.09 -10.42
C SER A 76 5.00 3.57 -9.33
N THR A 77 3.75 4.01 -9.34
CA THR A 77 2.71 3.49 -8.45
C THR A 77 1.44 3.22 -9.23
N VAL A 78 0.58 2.38 -8.67
CA VAL A 78 -0.74 2.08 -9.23
C VAL A 78 -1.79 2.47 -8.20
N SER A 79 -2.81 3.18 -8.65
CA SER A 79 -4.00 3.48 -7.86
C SER A 79 -5.25 2.92 -8.53
N HIS A 80 -6.29 2.67 -7.76
CA HIS A 80 -7.56 2.18 -8.28
C HIS A 80 -8.63 3.25 -8.11
N ILE A 81 -9.37 3.51 -9.19
CA ILE A 81 -10.52 4.41 -9.22
C ILE A 81 -11.76 3.55 -9.34
N TRP A 82 -12.69 3.69 -8.40
CA TRP A 82 -13.90 2.88 -8.37
C TRP A 82 -15.08 3.63 -8.95
N VAL A 83 -15.85 2.94 -9.79
CA VAL A 83 -17.05 3.44 -10.43
C VAL A 83 -18.17 2.45 -10.17
N VAL A 84 -19.31 2.95 -9.68
CA VAL A 84 -20.52 2.16 -9.41
C VAL A 84 -21.60 2.61 -10.38
N ASN A 85 -22.25 1.67 -11.09
CA ASN A 85 -23.40 2.00 -11.93
C ASN A 85 -24.68 2.11 -11.08
N GLU A 86 -25.14 3.32 -10.79
CA GLU A 86 -26.40 3.54 -10.08
C GLU A 86 -27.60 3.75 -11.03
N ASP A 87 -27.35 3.86 -12.34
CA ASP A 87 -28.42 4.05 -13.30
C ASP A 87 -29.18 2.73 -13.53
N PRO A 88 -30.51 2.77 -13.77
CA PRO A 88 -31.33 1.57 -13.85
C PRO A 88 -31.11 0.73 -15.14
N VAL A 89 -30.10 1.08 -15.93
CA VAL A 89 -29.79 0.47 -17.22
C VAL A 89 -28.28 0.19 -17.28
N GLN A 90 -27.91 -0.90 -17.94
CA GLN A 90 -26.52 -1.20 -18.26
C GLN A 90 -25.87 -0.05 -19.05
N GLN A 91 -24.68 0.36 -18.63
CA GLN A 91 -23.95 1.46 -19.23
C GLN A 91 -22.47 1.09 -19.44
N ILE A 92 -21.87 1.76 -20.42
CA ILE A 92 -20.45 1.62 -20.71
C ILE A 92 -19.74 2.83 -20.12
N PHE A 93 -18.88 2.56 -19.15
CA PHE A 93 -18.06 3.55 -18.49
C PHE A 93 -16.69 3.61 -19.14
N THR A 94 -16.28 4.81 -19.52
CA THR A 94 -14.95 5.09 -20.08
C THR A 94 -14.25 6.11 -19.19
N ILE A 95 -13.10 5.74 -18.65
CA ILE A 95 -12.27 6.62 -17.82
C ILE A 95 -11.19 7.30 -18.66
N SER A 96 -10.98 8.58 -18.40
CA SER A 96 -9.87 9.33 -18.96
C SER A 96 -9.26 10.22 -17.89
N VAL A 97 -7.93 10.33 -17.91
CA VAL A 97 -7.19 11.19 -17.00
C VAL A 97 -6.49 12.26 -17.84
N SER A 98 -6.70 13.52 -17.46
CA SER A 98 -6.07 14.68 -18.09
C SER A 98 -5.33 15.49 -17.04
N ALA A 99 -4.19 16.06 -17.40
CA ALA A 99 -3.49 16.96 -16.51
C ALA A 99 -4.33 18.23 -16.26
N SER A 100 -4.32 18.74 -15.03
CA SER A 100 -5.08 19.94 -14.67
C SER A 100 -4.47 21.20 -15.27
N ASN A 101 -3.15 21.21 -15.51
CA ASN A 101 -2.42 22.33 -16.09
C ASN A 101 -1.41 21.85 -17.15
N GLU A 102 -0.97 22.76 -18.02
CA GLU A 102 0.09 22.46 -19.01
C GLU A 102 1.42 22.08 -18.36
N ASN A 103 1.72 22.57 -17.15
CA ASN A 103 2.91 22.19 -16.40
C ASN A 103 2.84 20.76 -15.83
N ASP A 104 1.63 20.25 -15.64
CA ASP A 104 1.36 18.87 -15.21
C ASP A 104 1.36 17.92 -16.42
N ALA A 105 1.02 18.44 -17.61
CA ALA A 105 1.08 17.73 -18.88
C ALA A 105 2.51 17.70 -19.42
N GLY A 106 3.28 16.66 -19.10
CA GLY A 106 4.64 16.53 -19.64
C GLY A 106 5.15 15.09 -19.72
N PRO A 107 6.24 14.83 -20.46
CA PRO A 107 6.84 13.51 -20.58
C PRO A 107 7.42 12.97 -19.25
N LYS A 108 7.42 13.80 -18.21
CA LYS A 108 7.98 13.54 -16.89
C LYS A 108 7.01 12.85 -15.94
N ILE A 109 5.70 12.94 -16.15
CA ILE A 109 4.72 12.09 -15.46
C ILE A 109 3.92 11.36 -16.53
N ARG A 110 3.97 10.04 -16.51
CA ARG A 110 3.21 9.20 -17.44
C ARG A 110 2.07 8.55 -16.71
N ILE A 111 0.86 8.78 -17.21
CA ILE A 111 -0.34 8.12 -16.72
C ILE A 111 -0.72 7.03 -17.71
N SER A 112 -0.87 5.81 -17.20
CA SER A 112 -1.23 4.64 -18.00
C SER A 112 -2.48 4.00 -17.42
N ILE A 113 -3.47 3.75 -18.28
CA ILE A 113 -4.72 3.10 -17.92
C ILE A 113 -4.82 1.86 -18.81
N PRO A 114 -4.49 0.65 -18.31
CA PRO A 114 -4.41 -0.56 -19.13
C PRO A 114 -5.76 -1.02 -19.66
N SER A 115 -6.83 -0.79 -18.89
CA SER A 115 -8.22 -0.95 -19.33
C SER A 115 -8.96 0.31 -18.96
N ASN A 116 -9.43 1.06 -19.96
CA ASN A 116 -10.09 2.34 -19.76
C ASN A 116 -11.60 2.28 -19.98
N GLN A 117 -12.16 1.09 -20.21
CA GLN A 117 -13.58 0.90 -20.47
C GLN A 117 -14.10 -0.34 -19.75
N ALA A 118 -15.30 -0.23 -19.17
CA ALA A 118 -16.02 -1.35 -18.57
C ALA A 118 -17.52 -1.22 -18.86
N THR A 119 -18.18 -2.35 -19.06
CA THR A 119 -19.65 -2.41 -19.13
C THR A 119 -20.13 -2.86 -17.76
N LEU A 120 -21.05 -2.11 -17.16
CA LEU A 120 -21.59 -2.38 -15.82
C LEU A 120 -23.10 -2.52 -15.88
N ASP A 121 -23.63 -3.59 -15.28
CA ASP A 121 -25.04 -3.70 -14.98
C ASP A 121 -25.42 -2.81 -13.79
N THR A 122 -26.73 -2.61 -13.58
CA THR A 122 -27.25 -1.81 -12.48
C THR A 122 -26.79 -2.35 -11.12
N GLY A 123 -26.11 -1.52 -10.33
CA GLY A 123 -25.57 -1.86 -9.02
C GLY A 123 -24.20 -2.53 -9.04
N GLU A 124 -23.59 -2.75 -10.21
CA GLU A 124 -22.23 -3.28 -10.30
C GLU A 124 -21.18 -2.20 -10.13
N GLU A 125 -20.00 -2.63 -9.66
CA GLU A 125 -18.83 -1.77 -9.47
C GLU A 125 -17.61 -2.30 -10.22
N VAL A 126 -16.72 -1.39 -10.62
CA VAL A 126 -15.43 -1.73 -11.21
C VAL A 126 -14.34 -0.78 -10.74
N GLY A 127 -13.16 -1.35 -10.47
CA GLY A 127 -11.93 -0.60 -10.23
C GLY A 127 -11.11 -0.46 -11.51
N PHE A 128 -10.91 0.77 -11.97
CA PHE A 128 -9.96 1.09 -13.03
C PHE A 128 -8.58 1.32 -12.43
N ALA A 129 -7.60 0.51 -12.83
CA ALA A 129 -6.21 0.71 -12.45
C ALA A 129 -5.62 1.91 -13.22
N VAL A 130 -5.02 2.84 -12.49
CA VAL A 130 -4.29 4.00 -13.03
C VAL A 130 -2.85 3.92 -12.55
N GLY A 131 -1.96 3.61 -13.48
CA GLY A 131 -0.52 3.66 -13.27
C GLY A 131 0.00 5.08 -13.42
N VAL A 132 0.81 5.52 -12.48
CA VAL A 132 1.50 6.81 -12.51
C VAL A 132 3.00 6.54 -12.40
N GLU A 133 3.74 6.91 -13.43
CA GLU A 133 5.21 6.80 -13.49
C GLU A 133 5.80 8.20 -13.48
N VAL A 134 6.76 8.44 -12.58
CA VAL A 134 7.41 9.74 -12.42
C VAL A 134 8.87 9.65 -12.85
N ALA A 135 9.31 10.57 -13.71
CA ALA A 135 10.69 10.65 -14.15
C ALA A 135 11.64 11.10 -13.03
N ASN A 136 12.88 10.61 -13.08
CA ASN A 136 13.94 10.92 -12.11
C ASN A 136 14.32 12.41 -11.99
N ASN A 137 13.95 13.24 -12.96
CA ASN A 137 14.35 14.66 -13.07
C ASN A 137 13.17 15.63 -12.97
N LEU A 138 12.07 15.20 -12.38
CA LEU A 138 10.91 16.03 -12.12
C LEU A 138 11.07 16.74 -10.78
N ASP A 139 10.83 18.05 -10.73
CA ASP A 139 10.93 18.79 -9.47
C ASP A 139 9.90 18.27 -8.46
N LYS A 140 10.32 18.19 -7.19
CA LYS A 140 9.43 17.79 -6.10
C LYS A 140 8.29 18.80 -5.99
N GLY A 141 7.06 18.30 -5.87
CA GLY A 141 5.89 19.17 -5.93
C GLY A 141 4.59 18.39 -6.01
N LEU A 142 3.49 19.14 -6.14
CA LEU A 142 2.15 18.61 -6.34
C LEU A 142 1.73 18.87 -7.77
N TYR A 143 1.37 17.81 -8.48
CA TYR A 143 0.92 17.85 -9.87
C TYR A 143 -0.55 17.45 -9.94
N GLY A 144 -1.39 18.30 -10.53
CA GLY A 144 -2.84 18.09 -10.55
C GLY A 144 -3.31 17.28 -11.76
N TYR A 145 -4.23 16.36 -11.52
CA TYR A 145 -4.89 15.59 -12.58
C TYR A 145 -6.40 15.54 -12.37
N GLN A 146 -7.14 15.53 -13.46
CA GLN A 146 -8.59 15.37 -13.50
C GLN A 146 -8.96 14.03 -14.11
N ILE A 147 -9.90 13.36 -13.46
CA ILE A 147 -10.53 12.13 -13.92
C ILE A 147 -11.90 12.50 -14.48
N ASN A 148 -12.09 12.13 -15.74
CA ASN A 148 -13.35 12.27 -16.46
C ASN A 148 -13.90 10.89 -16.77
N ILE A 149 -15.17 10.68 -16.43
CA ILE A 149 -15.90 9.45 -16.71
C ILE A 149 -17.01 9.75 -17.70
N ASN A 150 -16.95 9.08 -18.84
CA ASN A 150 -18.02 9.07 -19.83
C ASN A 150 -18.83 7.79 -19.64
N GLY A 151 -20.12 7.89 -19.33
CA GLY A 151 -20.98 6.72 -19.11
C GLY A 151 -22.34 7.05 -18.51
N GLY A 152 -22.44 8.14 -17.74
CA GLY A 152 -23.68 8.65 -17.13
C GLY A 152 -23.47 10.05 -16.53
N ALA A 153 -24.31 10.47 -15.58
CA ALA A 153 -24.16 11.73 -14.86
C ALA A 153 -23.16 11.62 -13.68
N TYR A 154 -21.88 11.38 -13.99
CA TYR A 154 -20.80 11.24 -13.01
C TYR A 154 -20.04 12.57 -12.88
N ALA A 155 -19.73 12.97 -11.66
CA ALA A 155 -18.90 14.15 -11.43
C ALA A 155 -17.46 13.88 -11.87
N SER A 156 -16.82 14.83 -12.53
CA SER A 156 -15.36 14.82 -12.69
C SER A 156 -14.72 15.02 -11.31
N ASN A 157 -13.72 14.23 -10.98
CA ASN A 157 -12.97 14.39 -9.73
C ASN A 157 -11.49 14.66 -10.02
N SER A 158 -10.80 15.31 -9.10
CA SER A 158 -9.39 15.66 -9.25
C SER A 158 -8.55 14.99 -8.18
N PHE A 159 -7.35 14.57 -8.56
CA PHE A 159 -6.35 14.06 -7.64
C PHE A 159 -5.00 14.72 -7.86
N PHE A 160 -4.15 14.68 -6.83
CA PHE A 160 -2.81 15.23 -6.88
C PHE A 160 -1.76 14.11 -6.84
N VAL A 161 -0.77 14.18 -7.71
CA VAL A 161 0.44 13.37 -7.63
C VAL A 161 1.48 14.17 -6.85
N LYS A 162 1.84 13.71 -5.66
CA LYS A 162 2.90 14.29 -4.83
C LYS A 162 4.21 13.60 -5.15
N VAL A 163 5.18 14.38 -5.64
CA VAL A 163 6.51 13.89 -6.00
C VAL A 163 7.47 14.17 -4.85
N GLU A 164 8.04 13.10 -4.29
CA GLU A 164 8.97 13.14 -3.14
C GLU A 164 10.40 12.76 -3.49
#